data_AF-A0A060BLD8-F1
#
_entry.id   AF-A0A060BLD8-F1
#
_cell.length_a   1.000
_cell.length_b   1.000
_cell.length_c   1.000
_cell.angle_alpha   90.00
_cell.angle_beta   90.00
_cell.angle_gamma   90.00
#
_symmetry.space_group_name_H-M   'P 1'
#
loop_
_entity.id
_entity.type
_entity.pdbx_description
1 polymer ?
#
loop_
_entity_poly.entity_id
_entity_poly.type
_entity_poly.pdbx_seq_one_letter_code
_entity_poly.pdbx_strand_id
1 'polypeptide(L)'
;ENPLGYRWIGFYGTYGIHGTNRPGTVGSYVSNGCVRMHEEDVEDLYPLVRVGTPVTVYYDRIVIDSAPDHTVAYYIYPDGYGWQQVSVQDVKKALAGYGVENFAEAPAIAAKIGASDGLPAYVAKAYDLIVDGRRLSQRALEKDGIMYVPASPLRPR
;
A
#
# COMPACT_ATOMS: atom_id res chain seq x y z
N GLU A 1 3.54 23.10 26.31
CA GLU A 1 3.04 21.72 26.14
C GLU A 1 4.07 20.88 25.40
N ASN A 2 4.08 19.57 25.62
CA ASN A 2 5.00 18.62 24.99
C ASN A 2 4.51 18.25 23.57
N PRO A 3 5.24 18.61 22.48
CA PRO A 3 4.84 18.28 21.12
C PRO A 3 5.04 16.81 20.74
N LEU A 4 5.71 16.01 21.58
CA LEU A 4 6.02 14.61 21.32
C LEU A 4 4.95 13.63 21.80
N GLY A 5 3.94 14.11 22.53
CA GLY A 5 2.90 13.25 23.07
C GLY A 5 3.37 12.37 24.23
N TYR A 6 2.73 11.20 24.39
CA TYR A 6 2.99 10.27 25.49
C TYR A 6 4.08 9.23 25.22
N ARG A 7 4.45 9.04 23.95
CA ARG A 7 5.40 8.01 23.50
C ARG A 7 6.40 8.55 22.48
N TRP A 8 7.64 8.07 22.58
CA TRP A 8 8.73 8.37 21.66
C TRP A 8 9.50 7.09 21.31
N ILE A 9 9.65 6.82 20.02
CA ILE A 9 10.37 5.66 19.46
C ILE A 9 11.44 6.20 18.52
N GLY A 10 12.69 6.31 18.98
CA GLY A 10 13.80 6.78 18.17
C GLY A 10 14.27 5.72 17.18
N PHE A 11 14.56 6.12 15.93
CA PHE A 11 15.03 5.19 14.90
C PHE A 11 16.27 5.65 14.11
N TYR A 12 16.60 6.95 14.09
CA TYR A 12 17.83 7.43 13.43
C TYR A 12 18.24 8.81 13.94
N GLY A 13 19.41 8.95 14.59
CA GLY A 13 19.88 10.25 15.10
C GLY A 13 18.84 10.92 16.00
N THR A 14 18.32 12.08 15.57
CA THR A 14 17.26 12.84 16.24
C THR A 14 15.85 12.57 15.70
N TYR A 15 15.68 11.59 14.80
CA TYR A 15 14.40 11.21 14.21
C TYR A 15 13.74 10.07 14.99
N GLY A 16 12.42 10.20 15.15
CA GLY A 16 11.59 9.22 15.85
C GLY A 16 10.15 9.19 15.35
N ILE A 17 9.44 8.16 15.78
CA ILE A 17 7.99 8.01 15.69
C ILE A 17 7.44 8.42 17.06
N HIS A 18 6.46 9.33 17.07
CA HIS A 18 5.93 9.87 18.31
C HIS A 18 4.47 10.32 18.20
N GLY A 19 3.81 10.53 19.34
CA GLY A 19 2.45 11.09 19.42
C GLY A 19 2.43 12.58 19.03
N THR A 20 1.32 13.29 19.26
CA THR A 20 1.27 14.73 19.01
C THR A 20 0.13 15.39 19.77
N ASN A 21 0.41 16.53 20.40
CA ASN A 21 -0.64 17.41 20.95
C ASN A 21 -1.40 18.20 19.87
N ARG A 22 -1.10 17.97 18.58
CA ARG A 22 -1.78 18.57 17.42
C ARG A 22 -2.28 17.47 16.48
N PRO A 23 -3.35 16.73 16.84
CA PRO A 23 -3.80 15.56 16.09
C PRO A 23 -4.20 15.88 14.64
N GLY A 24 -4.75 17.07 14.38
CA GLY A 24 -5.09 17.53 13.02
C GLY A 24 -3.89 17.74 12.08
N THR A 25 -2.67 17.51 12.54
CA THR A 25 -1.45 17.56 11.70
C THR A 25 -0.99 16.20 11.20
N VAL A 26 -1.53 15.10 11.73
CA VAL A 26 -1.23 13.74 11.24
C VAL A 26 -1.70 13.63 9.78
N GLY A 27 -0.87 13.03 8.93
CA GLY A 27 -1.12 12.92 7.48
C GLY A 27 -0.74 14.15 6.66
N SER A 28 -0.15 15.20 7.26
CA SER A 28 0.28 16.41 6.55
C SER A 28 1.80 16.60 6.54
N TYR A 29 2.31 17.37 5.57
CA TYR A 29 3.74 17.64 5.36
C TYR A 29 4.29 18.75 6.27
N VAL A 30 4.08 18.64 7.59
CA VAL A 30 4.37 19.73 8.55
C VAL A 30 5.40 19.39 9.62
N SER A 31 6.02 18.20 9.55
CA SER A 31 7.07 17.82 10.49
C SER A 31 8.45 18.24 9.97
N ASN A 32 9.40 18.44 10.88
CA ASN A 32 10.83 18.60 10.54
C ASN A 32 11.51 17.23 10.31
N GLY A 33 10.73 16.21 9.91
CA GLY A 33 11.19 14.87 9.56
C GLY A 33 10.91 13.76 10.57
N CYS A 34 10.39 14.04 11.77
CA CYS A 34 9.83 12.99 12.63
C CYS A 34 8.46 12.53 12.12
N VAL A 35 8.11 11.28 12.41
CA VAL A 35 6.81 10.70 12.08
C VAL A 35 5.85 10.95 13.24
N ARG A 36 4.74 11.64 12.98
CA ARG A 36 3.67 11.88 13.96
C ARG A 36 2.55 10.87 13.79
N MET A 37 2.05 10.37 14.91
CA MET A 37 0.88 9.49 14.99
C MET A 37 -0.17 10.11 15.92
N HIS A 38 -1.41 9.65 15.85
CA HIS A 38 -2.37 9.92 16.92
C HIS A 38 -1.87 9.28 18.22
N GLU A 39 -2.24 9.84 19.38
CA GLU A 39 -1.78 9.31 20.68
C GLU A 39 -2.18 7.84 20.85
N GLU A 40 -3.42 7.48 20.47
CA GLU A 40 -3.90 6.09 20.54
C GLU A 40 -3.05 5.14 19.68
N ASP A 41 -2.72 5.52 18.44
CA ASP A 41 -1.94 4.67 17.56
C ASP A 41 -0.50 4.46 18.05
N VAL A 42 0.16 5.51 18.58
CA VAL A 42 1.52 5.37 19.09
C VAL A 42 1.55 4.59 20.40
N GLU A 43 0.51 4.68 21.22
CA GLU A 43 0.37 3.91 22.45
C GLU A 43 0.17 2.41 22.15
N ASP A 44 -0.59 2.07 21.10
CA ASP A 44 -0.75 0.70 20.63
C ASP A 44 0.55 0.16 20.00
N LEU A 45 1.28 0.98 19.24
CA LEU A 45 2.53 0.58 18.60
C LEU A 45 3.66 0.36 19.62
N TYR A 46 3.79 1.23 20.61
CA TYR A 46 4.91 1.27 21.56
C TYR A 46 5.23 -0.08 22.23
N PRO A 47 4.27 -0.85 22.77
CA PRO A 47 4.55 -2.15 23.39
C PRO A 47 4.85 -3.27 22.37
N LEU A 48 4.51 -3.09 21.09
CA LEU A 48 4.71 -4.09 20.04
C LEU A 48 6.14 -4.08 19.48
N VAL A 49 6.83 -2.94 19.58
CA VAL A 49 8.19 -2.76 19.06
C VAL A 49 9.24 -2.89 20.15
N ARG A 50 10.44 -3.34 19.79
CA ARG A 50 11.58 -3.47 20.70
C ARG A 50 12.73 -2.63 20.18
N VAL A 51 13.67 -2.28 21.06
CA VAL A 51 14.93 -1.68 20.63
C VAL A 51 15.62 -2.61 19.63
N GLY A 52 16.01 -2.07 18.49
CA GLY A 52 16.58 -2.84 17.37
C GLY A 52 15.56 -3.30 16.33
N THR A 53 14.25 -3.07 16.52
CA THR A 53 13.27 -3.24 15.45
C THR A 53 13.65 -2.33 14.27
N PRO A 54 13.87 -2.88 13.05
CA PRO A 54 14.28 -2.08 11.91
C PRO A 54 13.16 -1.15 11.46
N VAL A 55 13.53 0.07 11.08
CA VAL A 55 12.63 1.07 10.49
C VAL A 55 13.16 1.44 9.11
N THR A 56 12.34 1.21 8.09
CA THR A 56 12.64 1.60 6.71
C THR A 56 11.72 2.76 6.34
N VAL A 57 12.31 3.90 5.97
CA VAL A 57 11.57 5.06 5.44
C VAL A 57 11.86 5.14 3.95
N TYR A 58 10.81 5.15 3.15
CA TYR A 58 10.91 5.27 1.70
C TYR A 58 9.80 6.18 1.16
N TYR A 59 10.05 6.78 0.00
CA TYR A 59 9.07 7.60 -0.70
C TYR A 59 8.44 6.76 -1.81
N ASP A 60 7.21 6.31 -1.60
CA ASP A 60 6.44 5.63 -2.63
C ASP A 60 5.00 6.13 -2.65
N ARG A 61 4.58 6.58 -3.82
CA ARG A 61 3.24 7.06 -4.08
C ARG A 61 2.30 5.94 -4.50
N ILE A 62 2.81 4.81 -4.98
CA ILE A 62 2.00 3.68 -5.44
C ILE A 62 1.99 2.62 -4.35
N VAL A 63 0.86 2.47 -3.66
CA VAL A 63 0.69 1.43 -2.63
C VAL A 63 -0.33 0.42 -3.12
N ILE A 64 -0.01 -0.87 -3.02
CA ILE A 64 -0.95 -1.96 -3.30
C ILE A 64 -1.32 -2.62 -1.97
N ASP A 65 -2.62 -2.71 -1.71
CA ASP A 65 -3.15 -3.46 -0.58
C ASP A 65 -3.82 -4.74 -1.06
N SER A 66 -3.67 -5.81 -0.27
CA SER A 66 -4.29 -7.12 -0.48
C SER A 66 -4.98 -7.49 0.82
N ALA A 67 -6.27 -7.21 0.90
CA ALA A 67 -7.07 -7.44 2.07
C ALA A 67 -7.25 -8.95 2.38
N PRO A 68 -7.59 -9.30 3.64
CA PRO A 68 -7.83 -10.70 4.03
C PRO A 68 -8.91 -11.42 3.24
N ASP A 69 -9.87 -10.68 2.66
CA ASP A 69 -10.93 -11.22 1.79
C ASP A 69 -10.49 -11.37 0.33
N HIS A 70 -9.18 -11.29 0.09
CA HIS A 70 -8.49 -11.36 -1.21
C HIS A 70 -8.65 -10.14 -2.10
N THR A 71 -9.35 -9.08 -1.66
CA THR A 71 -9.50 -7.85 -2.45
C THR A 71 -8.16 -7.16 -2.63
N VAL A 72 -7.78 -6.92 -3.89
CA VAL A 72 -6.61 -6.11 -4.25
C VAL A 72 -7.07 -4.71 -4.64
N ALA A 73 -6.49 -3.71 -3.99
CA ALA A 73 -6.69 -2.30 -4.28
C ALA A 73 -5.34 -1.59 -4.45
N TYR A 74 -5.34 -0.48 -5.17
CA TYR A 74 -4.19 0.41 -5.24
C TYR A 74 -4.54 1.83 -4.83
N TYR A 75 -3.53 2.52 -4.29
CA TYR A 75 -3.58 3.91 -3.87
C TYR A 75 -2.55 4.68 -4.67
N ILE A 76 -2.88 5.95 -4.97
CA ILE A 76 -1.92 6.90 -5.50
C ILE A 76 -1.94 8.12 -4.60
N TYR A 77 -0.88 8.29 -3.80
CA TYR A 77 -0.76 9.40 -2.87
C TYR A 77 -0.32 10.69 -3.58
N PRO A 78 -0.66 11.87 -3.03
CA PRO A 78 -0.15 13.15 -3.52
C PRO A 78 1.38 13.19 -3.57
N ASP A 79 1.95 13.90 -4.54
CA ASP A 79 3.40 14.14 -4.58
C ASP A 79 3.75 15.41 -3.79
N GLY A 80 3.79 15.33 -2.46
CA GLY A 80 4.06 16.49 -1.62
C GLY A 80 5.42 17.17 -1.90
N TYR A 81 6.40 16.40 -2.39
CA TYR A 81 7.77 16.87 -2.64
C TYR A 81 8.14 16.95 -4.13
N GLY A 82 7.30 16.46 -5.03
CA GLY A 82 7.59 16.41 -6.47
C GLY A 82 8.66 15.37 -6.86
N TRP A 83 8.90 14.35 -6.03
CA TRP A 83 10.04 13.43 -6.19
C TRP A 83 9.73 12.19 -7.01
N GLN A 84 8.45 11.85 -7.22
CA GLN A 84 8.08 10.62 -7.94
C GLN A 84 6.98 10.91 -8.95
N GLN A 85 7.39 11.01 -10.21
CA GLN A 85 6.48 10.96 -11.34
C GLN A 85 5.94 9.53 -11.47
N VAL A 86 4.62 9.39 -11.58
CA VAL A 86 3.93 8.10 -11.70
C VAL A 86 3.31 7.98 -13.08
N SER A 87 3.63 6.91 -13.81
CA SER A 87 3.00 6.57 -15.08
C SER A 87 2.01 5.41 -14.94
N VAL A 88 1.16 5.22 -15.95
CA VAL A 88 0.27 4.05 -16.04
C VAL A 88 1.07 2.74 -16.00
N GLN A 89 2.26 2.73 -16.63
CA GLN A 89 3.10 1.54 -16.68
C GLN A 89 3.68 1.19 -15.30
N ASP A 90 4.00 2.19 -14.48
CA ASP A 90 4.48 1.96 -13.11
C ASP A 90 3.42 1.31 -12.24
N VAL A 91 2.17 1.81 -12.33
CA VAL A 91 1.03 1.22 -11.60
C VAL A 91 0.75 -0.21 -12.10
N LYS A 92 0.77 -0.45 -13.41
CA LYS A 92 0.62 -1.81 -13.95
C LYS A 92 1.72 -2.74 -13.46
N LYS A 93 2.97 -2.27 -13.41
CA LYS A 93 4.10 -3.05 -12.88
C LYS A 93 3.92 -3.39 -11.40
N ALA A 94 3.43 -2.44 -10.59
CA ALA A 94 3.13 -2.70 -9.18
C ALA A 94 2.01 -3.74 -9.02
N LEU A 95 0.90 -3.58 -9.77
CA LEU A 95 -0.22 -4.53 -9.78
C LEU A 95 0.15 -5.92 -10.28
N ALA A 96 1.16 -6.03 -11.16
CA ALA A 96 1.63 -7.31 -11.67
C ALA A 96 2.22 -8.21 -10.58
N GLY A 97 2.79 -7.63 -9.52
CA GLY A 97 3.21 -8.37 -8.34
C GLY A 97 2.07 -9.10 -7.62
N TYR A 98 0.83 -8.68 -7.88
CA TYR A 98 -0.40 -9.24 -7.30
C TYR A 98 -1.24 -10.00 -8.34
N GLY A 99 -0.81 -10.00 -9.61
CA GLY A 99 -1.45 -10.70 -10.72
C GLY A 99 -2.78 -10.10 -11.18
N VAL A 100 -3.02 -8.81 -10.92
CA VAL A 100 -4.29 -8.12 -11.25
C VAL A 100 -4.12 -6.97 -12.26
N GLU A 101 -2.95 -6.82 -12.84
CA GLU A 101 -2.56 -5.69 -13.70
C GLU A 101 -3.44 -5.54 -14.95
N ASN A 102 -4.02 -6.64 -15.42
CA ASN A 102 -4.91 -6.65 -16.59
C ASN A 102 -6.37 -6.32 -16.23
N PHE A 103 -6.71 -6.22 -14.94
CA PHE A 103 -8.05 -5.89 -14.46
C PHE A 103 -8.19 -4.41 -14.08
N ALA A 104 -7.08 -3.67 -14.09
CA ALA A 104 -7.02 -2.23 -13.93
C ALA A 104 -6.82 -1.56 -15.31
N GLU A 105 -7.88 -0.91 -15.80
CA GLU A 105 -7.87 -0.28 -17.11
C GLU A 105 -6.99 0.97 -17.16
N ALA A 106 -6.25 1.15 -18.26
CA ALA A 106 -5.32 2.27 -18.41
C ALA A 106 -5.99 3.65 -18.22
N PRO A 107 -7.20 3.93 -18.75
CA PRO A 107 -7.89 5.19 -18.49
C PRO A 107 -8.26 5.39 -17.01
N ALA A 108 -8.64 4.32 -16.30
CA ALA A 108 -8.95 4.39 -14.87
C ALA A 108 -7.70 4.68 -14.04
N ILE A 109 -6.57 4.03 -14.38
CA ILE A 109 -5.27 4.32 -13.77
C ILE A 109 -4.85 5.77 -14.04
N ALA A 110 -4.96 6.25 -15.28
CA ALA A 110 -4.61 7.62 -15.63
C ALA A 110 -5.45 8.65 -14.87
N ALA A 111 -6.77 8.41 -14.72
CA ALA A 111 -7.65 9.23 -13.90
C ALA A 111 -7.21 9.21 -12.42
N LYS A 112 -6.84 8.04 -11.89
CA LYS A 112 -6.36 7.91 -10.52
C LYS A 112 -5.03 8.63 -10.28
N ILE A 113 -4.11 8.60 -11.26
CA ILE A 113 -2.87 9.38 -11.24
C ILE A 113 -3.19 10.88 -11.21
N GLY A 114 -4.10 11.34 -12.06
CA GLY A 114 -4.54 12.74 -12.08
C GLY A 114 -5.17 13.19 -10.76
N ALA A 115 -5.94 12.31 -10.11
CA ALA A 115 -6.56 12.59 -8.82
C ALA A 115 -5.53 12.61 -7.67
N SER A 116 -4.60 11.65 -7.62
CA SER A 116 -3.59 11.50 -6.56
C SER A 116 -4.16 11.73 -5.14
N ASP A 117 -5.33 11.17 -4.88
CA ASP A 117 -6.19 11.49 -3.73
C ASP A 117 -5.89 10.64 -2.48
N GLY A 118 -5.01 9.63 -2.59
CA GLY A 118 -4.74 8.68 -1.51
C GLY A 118 -5.92 7.77 -1.15
N LEU A 119 -7.00 7.75 -1.94
CA LEU A 119 -8.15 6.86 -1.73
C LEU A 119 -7.93 5.52 -2.44
N PRO A 120 -8.56 4.41 -2.00
CA PRO A 120 -8.41 3.13 -2.68
C PRO A 120 -9.09 3.12 -4.05
N ALA A 121 -8.47 2.41 -5.00
CA ALA A 121 -9.08 1.97 -6.25
C ALA A 121 -9.09 0.43 -6.27
N TYR A 122 -10.26 -0.16 -6.12
CA TYR A 122 -10.45 -1.61 -6.09
C TYR A 122 -10.30 -2.21 -7.49
N VAL A 123 -9.57 -3.33 -7.59
CA VAL A 123 -9.25 -3.96 -8.89
C VAL A 123 -10.02 -5.26 -9.06
N ALA A 124 -9.77 -6.24 -8.20
CA ALA A 124 -10.35 -7.58 -8.22
C ALA A 124 -10.02 -8.30 -6.90
N LYS A 125 -10.66 -9.44 -6.64
CA LYS A 125 -10.16 -10.40 -5.67
C LYS A 125 -9.20 -11.37 -6.33
N ALA A 126 -8.06 -11.64 -5.72
CA ALA A 126 -7.00 -12.45 -6.31
C ALA A 126 -6.72 -13.70 -5.47
N TYR A 127 -6.96 -14.88 -6.07
CA TYR A 127 -6.82 -16.17 -5.41
C TYR A 127 -5.66 -16.97 -5.99
N ASP A 128 -4.93 -17.66 -5.12
CA ASP A 128 -3.94 -18.64 -5.56
C ASP A 128 -4.65 -19.82 -6.23
N LEU A 129 -4.18 -20.18 -7.43
CA LEU A 129 -4.73 -21.28 -8.20
C LEU A 129 -3.88 -22.54 -7.98
N ILE A 130 -4.54 -23.63 -7.54
CA ILE A 130 -3.90 -24.92 -7.30
C ILE A 130 -4.55 -25.95 -8.23
N VAL A 131 -3.75 -26.60 -9.06
CA VAL A 131 -4.19 -27.67 -9.98
C VAL A 131 -3.32 -28.90 -9.70
N ASP A 132 -3.96 -30.04 -9.43
CA ASP A 132 -3.27 -31.31 -9.09
C ASP A 132 -2.22 -31.17 -7.97
N GLY A 133 -2.55 -30.38 -6.94
CA GLY A 133 -1.66 -30.11 -5.80
C GLY A 133 -0.50 -29.14 -6.11
N ARG A 134 -0.41 -28.59 -7.32
CA ARG A 134 0.61 -27.62 -7.71
C ARG A 134 0.03 -26.22 -7.77
N ARG A 135 0.63 -25.29 -7.02
CA ARG A 135 0.32 -23.86 -7.13
C ARG A 135 0.84 -23.35 -8.47
N LEU A 136 -0.04 -22.73 -9.24
CA LEU A 136 0.31 -22.09 -10.50
C LEU A 136 0.83 -20.66 -10.25
N SER A 137 1.62 -20.15 -11.20
CA SER A 137 2.12 -18.76 -11.14
C SER A 137 1.02 -17.74 -11.42
N GLN A 138 0.03 -18.11 -12.24
CA GLN A 138 -1.13 -17.28 -12.52
C GLN A 138 -2.21 -17.46 -11.46
N ARG A 139 -2.98 -16.41 -11.23
CA ARG A 139 -4.05 -16.35 -10.22
C ARG A 139 -5.42 -16.46 -10.85
N ALA A 140 -6.38 -16.98 -10.08
CA ALA A 140 -7.80 -16.82 -10.40
C ALA A 140 -8.27 -15.45 -9.87
N LEU A 141 -9.02 -14.71 -10.68
CA LEU A 141 -9.42 -13.34 -10.36
C LEU A 141 -10.94 -13.22 -10.37
N GLU A 142 -11.53 -12.67 -9.31
CA GLU A 142 -12.96 -12.39 -9.23
C GLU A 142 -13.21 -10.89 -9.35
N LYS A 143 -14.10 -10.50 -10.27
CA LYS A 143 -14.54 -9.12 -10.44
C LYS A 143 -16.02 -9.12 -10.78
N ASP A 144 -16.78 -8.28 -10.09
CA ASP A 144 -18.23 -8.13 -10.29
C ASP A 144 -19.01 -9.47 -10.23
N GLY A 145 -18.58 -10.37 -9.35
CA GLY A 145 -19.17 -11.71 -9.16
C GLY A 145 -18.79 -12.73 -10.23
N ILE A 146 -17.93 -12.37 -11.19
CA ILE A 146 -17.45 -13.26 -12.24
C ILE A 146 -16.04 -13.75 -11.90
N MET A 147 -15.86 -15.07 -11.91
CA MET A 147 -14.57 -15.72 -11.72
C MET A 147 -13.86 -15.93 -13.06
N TYR A 148 -12.67 -15.37 -13.18
CA TYR A 148 -11.78 -15.50 -14.33
C TYR A 148 -10.62 -16.43 -13.95
N VAL A 149 -10.53 -17.56 -14.64
CA VAL A 149 -9.45 -18.54 -14.45
C VAL A 149 -8.52 -18.50 -15.67
N PRO A 150 -7.19 -18.45 -15.47
CA PRO A 150 -6.23 -18.45 -16.57
C PRO A 150 -6.43 -19.68 -17.49
N ALA A 151 -6.65 -19.42 -18.78
CA ALA A 151 -6.66 -20.47 -19.79
C ALA A 151 -5.21 -20.85 -20.12
N SER A 152 -4.73 -21.99 -19.59
CA SER A 152 -3.54 -22.63 -20.16
C SER A 152 -3.91 -23.29 -21.48
N PRO A 153 -3.12 -23.14 -22.55
CA PRO A 153 -3.28 -24.00 -23.72
C PRO A 153 -3.06 -25.44 -23.26
N LEU A 154 -4.08 -26.29 -23.42
CA LEU A 154 -3.90 -27.73 -23.32
C LEU A 154 -2.86 -28.11 -24.38
N ARG A 155 -1.62 -28.39 -23.97
CA ARG A 155 -0.66 -29.01 -24.89
C ARG A 155 -1.23 -30.39 -25.22
N PRO A 156 -1.58 -30.69 -26.48
CA PRO A 156 -1.90 -32.05 -26.87
C PRO A 156 -0.70 -32.92 -26.52
N ARG A 157 -0.94 -34.08 -25.91
CA ARG A 157 0.07 -35.12 -25.74
C ARG A 157 0.43 -35.73 -27.09
#